data_AF-A0A6A0A9K7-F1
#
_entry.id   AF-A0A6A0A9K7-F1
#
_cell.length_a   1.000
_cell.length_b   1.000
_cell.length_c   1.000
_cell.angle_alpha   90.00
_cell.angle_beta   90.00
_cell.angle_gamma   90.00
#
_symmetry.space_group_name_H-M   'P 1'
#
loop_
_entity.id
_entity.type
_entity.pdbx_description
1 polymer ?
#
loop_
_entity_poly.entity_id
_entity_poly.type
_entity_poly.pdbx_seq_one_letter_code
_entity_poly.pdbx_strand_id
1 'polypeptide(L)'
;MLTSQLLVAWPALLKDSEMRCKRLEAEAKEARATSAKLMKQLQEAAAQQAVVKLDLARSNKQLEQANKRISTLEADLDRFAKQSQWPSMPSSAAKDDAKEEEGTKLTAMKEELKVVAAAKEALEAKLAMSDAALDAANLKAREMQGLLQASEQEREVLMQQAVQQELNGKAKRLCSAAQSS
;
A
#
# COMPACT_ATOMS: atom_id res chain seq x y z
N MET A 1 48.91 -21.79 -42.04
CA MET A 1 49.27 -22.16 -40.63
C MET A 1 48.23 -21.76 -39.58
N LEU A 2 47.23 -20.90 -39.88
CA LEU A 2 46.20 -20.48 -38.91
C LEU A 2 45.17 -21.56 -38.54
N THR A 3 44.95 -22.57 -39.39
CA THR A 3 43.93 -23.61 -39.19
C THR A 3 44.29 -24.62 -38.09
N SER A 4 45.58 -24.85 -37.83
CA SER A 4 46.03 -25.88 -36.88
C SER A 4 45.93 -25.42 -35.41
N GLN A 5 46.11 -24.14 -35.12
CA GLN A 5 45.97 -23.59 -33.76
C GLN A 5 44.50 -23.53 -33.29
N LEU A 6 43.58 -23.27 -34.22
CA LEU A 6 42.14 -23.24 -33.95
C LEU A 6 41.57 -24.63 -33.60
N LEU A 7 42.05 -25.69 -34.24
CA LEU A 7 41.64 -27.08 -33.96
C LEU A 7 42.05 -27.57 -32.57
N VAL A 8 43.21 -27.13 -32.06
CA VAL A 8 43.70 -27.51 -30.72
C VAL A 8 42.99 -26.75 -29.61
N ALA A 9 42.66 -25.46 -29.83
CA ALA A 9 41.92 -24.65 -28.86
C ALA A 9 40.40 -24.93 -28.83
N TRP A 10 39.88 -25.68 -29.80
CA TRP A 10 38.44 -25.89 -30.00
C TRP A 10 37.69 -26.54 -28.82
N PRO A 11 38.18 -27.64 -28.21
CA PRO A 11 37.47 -28.28 -27.10
C PRO A 11 37.41 -27.39 -25.85
N ALA A 12 38.46 -26.60 -25.62
CA ALA A 12 38.51 -25.63 -24.52
C ALA A 12 37.49 -24.50 -24.71
N LEU A 13 37.34 -24.00 -25.94
CA LEU A 13 36.34 -22.97 -26.27
C LEU A 13 34.90 -23.48 -26.14
N LEU A 14 34.63 -24.73 -26.52
CA LEU A 14 33.33 -25.36 -26.32
C LEU A 14 33.00 -25.50 -24.83
N LYS A 15 33.94 -26.01 -24.04
CA LYS A 15 33.76 -26.18 -22.58
C LYS A 15 33.55 -24.86 -21.86
N ASP A 16 34.27 -23.80 -22.26
CA ASP A 16 34.06 -22.45 -21.73
C ASP A 16 32.67 -21.92 -22.07
N SER A 17 32.16 -22.16 -23.30
CA SER A 17 30.80 -21.76 -23.68
C SER A 17 29.72 -22.50 -22.88
N GLU A 18 29.89 -23.80 -22.62
CA GLU A 18 28.95 -24.58 -21.80
C GLU A 18 28.93 -24.10 -20.34
N MET A 19 30.09 -23.78 -19.78
CA MET A 19 30.20 -23.24 -18.43
C MET A 19 29.55 -21.86 -18.33
N ARG A 20 29.70 -21.00 -19.35
CA ARG A 20 29.03 -19.70 -19.42
C ARG A 20 27.51 -19.85 -19.53
N CYS A 21 27.01 -20.75 -20.37
CA CYS A 21 25.58 -21.04 -20.45
C CYS A 21 25.01 -21.49 -19.09
N LYS A 22 25.68 -22.40 -18.39
CA LYS A 22 25.25 -22.86 -17.06
C LYS A 22 25.23 -21.74 -16.02
N ARG A 23 26.19 -20.80 -16.08
CA ARG A 23 26.19 -19.62 -15.19
C ARG A 23 25.01 -18.71 -15.50
N LEU A 24 24.76 -18.40 -16.77
CA LEU A 24 23.62 -17.57 -17.19
C LEU A 24 22.28 -18.21 -16.82
N GLU A 25 22.14 -19.54 -16.90
CA GLU A 25 20.94 -20.26 -16.44
C GLU A 25 20.74 -20.14 -14.92
N ALA A 26 21.81 -20.22 -14.14
CA ALA A 26 21.77 -20.04 -12.69
C ALA A 26 21.38 -18.60 -12.31
N GLU A 27 22.02 -17.61 -12.94
CA GLU A 27 21.72 -16.18 -12.76
C GLU A 27 20.26 -15.87 -13.16
N ALA A 28 19.78 -16.43 -14.27
CA ALA A 28 18.38 -16.27 -14.70
C ALA A 28 17.40 -16.89 -13.71
N LYS A 29 17.75 -18.02 -13.07
CA LYS A 29 16.93 -18.65 -12.03
C LYS A 29 16.89 -17.81 -10.76
N GLU A 30 18.03 -17.23 -10.37
CA GLU A 30 18.12 -16.33 -9.22
C GLU A 30 17.33 -15.03 -9.47
N ALA A 31 17.47 -14.41 -10.64
CA ALA A 31 16.71 -13.24 -11.04
C ALA A 31 15.19 -13.50 -11.02
N ARG A 32 14.73 -14.67 -11.47
CA ARG A 32 13.31 -15.08 -11.37
C ARG A 32 12.85 -15.21 -9.93
N ALA A 33 13.67 -15.78 -9.05
CA ALA A 33 13.33 -15.89 -7.63
C ALA A 33 13.24 -14.52 -6.94
N THR A 34 14.16 -13.61 -7.26
CA THR A 34 14.16 -12.22 -6.76
C THR A 34 12.94 -11.46 -7.25
N SER A 35 12.62 -11.52 -8.54
CA SER A 35 11.42 -10.90 -9.12
C SER A 35 10.13 -11.43 -8.47
N ALA A 36 10.01 -12.75 -8.27
CA ALA A 36 8.86 -13.33 -7.58
C ALA A 36 8.72 -12.84 -6.13
N LYS A 37 9.84 -12.68 -5.42
CA LYS A 37 9.85 -12.14 -4.05
C LYS A 37 9.41 -10.67 -4.03
N LEU A 38 9.91 -9.84 -4.95
CA LEU A 38 9.53 -8.44 -5.07
C LEU A 38 8.04 -8.29 -5.43
N MET A 39 7.54 -9.12 -6.35
CA MET A 39 6.12 -9.15 -6.72
C MET A 39 5.23 -9.49 -5.51
N LYS A 40 5.64 -10.47 -4.70
CA LYS A 40 4.93 -10.82 -3.46
C LYS A 40 4.92 -9.64 -2.48
N GLN A 41 6.06 -8.98 -2.27
CA GLN A 41 6.15 -7.81 -1.40
C GLN A 41 5.29 -6.63 -1.92
N LEU A 42 5.22 -6.45 -3.23
CA LEU A 42 4.36 -5.44 -3.86
C LEU A 42 2.88 -5.74 -3.63
N GLN A 43 2.46 -7.01 -3.77
CA GLN A 43 1.10 -7.44 -3.45
C GLN A 43 0.76 -7.22 -1.97
N GLU A 44 1.68 -7.56 -1.06
CA GLU A 44 1.49 -7.32 0.38
C GLU A 44 1.36 -5.83 0.69
N ALA A 45 2.18 -4.96 0.08
CA ALA A 45 2.08 -3.52 0.22
C ALA A 45 0.74 -2.97 -0.35
N ALA A 46 0.30 -3.48 -1.49
CA ALA A 46 -0.99 -3.13 -2.08
C ALA A 46 -2.18 -3.54 -1.20
N ALA A 47 -2.12 -4.73 -0.59
CA ALA A 47 -3.12 -5.18 0.37
C ALA A 47 -3.16 -4.29 1.62
N GLN A 48 -1.98 -3.90 2.15
CA GLN A 48 -1.89 -2.97 3.27
C GLN A 48 -2.48 -1.60 2.93
N GLN A 49 -2.19 -1.04 1.74
CA GLN A 49 -2.83 0.20 1.29
C GLN A 49 -4.36 0.09 1.21
N ALA A 50 -4.89 -1.04 0.72
CA ALA A 50 -6.33 -1.24 0.62
C ALA A 50 -7.00 -1.23 2.01
N VAL A 51 -6.36 -1.86 3.01
CA VAL A 51 -6.84 -1.84 4.40
C VAL A 51 -6.82 -0.41 4.96
N VAL A 52 -5.72 0.31 4.81
CA VAL A 52 -5.61 1.70 5.30
C VAL A 52 -6.64 2.60 4.64
N LYS A 53 -6.88 2.46 3.33
CA LYS A 53 -7.92 3.22 2.61
C LYS A 53 -9.33 2.93 3.14
N LEU A 54 -9.63 1.66 3.45
CA LEU A 54 -10.92 1.29 4.05
C LEU A 54 -11.08 1.89 5.45
N ASP A 55 -10.02 1.88 6.26
CA ASP A 55 -10.04 2.45 7.60
C ASP A 55 -10.16 3.98 7.59
N LEU A 56 -9.52 4.65 6.63
CA LEU A 56 -9.71 6.08 6.35
C LEU A 56 -11.17 6.38 5.97
N ALA A 57 -11.75 5.62 5.04
CA ALA A 57 -13.14 5.80 4.63
C ALA A 57 -14.12 5.61 5.81
N ARG A 58 -13.88 4.61 6.66
CA ARG A 58 -14.68 4.38 7.88
C ARG A 58 -14.53 5.53 8.88
N SER A 59 -13.31 5.98 9.14
CA SER A 59 -13.04 7.07 10.09
C SER A 59 -13.66 8.39 9.60
N ASN A 60 -13.56 8.68 8.30
CA ASN A 60 -14.23 9.84 7.68
C ASN A 60 -15.75 9.80 7.86
N LYS A 61 -16.37 8.63 7.65
CA LYS A 61 -17.82 8.46 7.88
C LYS A 61 -18.20 8.67 9.35
N GLN A 62 -17.40 8.16 10.28
CA GLN A 62 -17.63 8.36 11.72
C GLN A 62 -17.49 9.83 12.11
N LEU A 63 -16.52 10.54 11.54
CA LEU A 63 -16.32 11.96 11.76
C LEU A 63 -17.48 12.80 11.22
N GLU A 64 -18.02 12.46 10.05
CA GLU A 64 -19.21 13.09 9.50
C GLU A 64 -20.43 12.89 10.42
N GLN A 65 -20.61 11.68 10.96
CA GLN A 65 -21.68 11.38 11.92
C GLN A 65 -21.51 12.15 13.23
N ALA A 66 -20.28 12.23 13.76
CA ALA A 66 -19.98 12.98 14.97
C ALA A 66 -20.27 14.47 14.79
N ASN A 67 -19.83 15.07 13.67
CA ASN A 67 -20.12 16.47 13.34
C ASN A 67 -21.63 16.74 13.23
N LYS A 68 -22.39 15.84 12.59
CA LYS A 68 -23.85 15.94 12.53
C LYS A 68 -24.47 15.87 13.93
N ARG A 69 -24.00 14.97 14.80
CA ARG A 69 -24.53 14.83 16.16
C ARG A 69 -24.22 16.06 17.03
N ILE A 70 -23.00 16.59 16.94
CA ILE A 70 -22.60 17.84 17.59
C ILE A 70 -23.54 18.98 17.17
N SER A 71 -23.72 19.19 15.87
CA SER A 71 -24.60 20.26 15.37
C SER A 71 -26.04 20.12 15.85
N THR A 72 -26.59 18.90 15.90
CA THR A 72 -27.93 18.67 16.46
C THR A 72 -27.98 18.99 17.95
N LEU A 73 -27.00 18.53 18.74
CA LEU A 73 -26.94 18.80 20.17
C LEU A 73 -26.80 20.30 20.48
N GLU A 74 -25.98 21.02 19.70
CA GLU A 74 -25.86 22.48 19.80
C GLU A 74 -27.19 23.18 19.51
N ALA A 75 -27.89 22.78 18.44
CA ALA A 75 -29.19 23.34 18.08
C ALA A 75 -30.28 23.03 19.14
N ASP A 76 -30.21 21.87 19.77
CA ASP A 76 -31.15 21.48 20.83
C ASP A 76 -30.85 22.23 22.14
N LEU A 77 -29.58 22.41 22.49
CA LEU A 77 -29.15 23.24 23.62
C LEU A 77 -29.60 24.70 23.43
N ASP A 78 -29.46 25.25 22.23
CA ASP A 78 -29.93 26.60 21.89
C ASP A 78 -31.46 26.72 21.97
N ARG A 79 -32.19 25.71 21.49
CA ARG A 79 -33.65 25.68 21.62
C ARG A 79 -34.08 25.63 23.08
N PHE A 80 -33.44 24.78 23.88
CA PHE A 80 -33.68 24.68 25.31
C PHE A 80 -33.42 26.03 26.01
N ALA A 81 -32.29 26.68 25.72
CA ALA A 81 -31.96 27.99 26.27
C ALA A 81 -33.01 29.08 25.94
N LYS A 82 -33.57 29.06 24.72
CA LYS A 82 -34.64 29.97 24.31
C LYS A 82 -35.97 29.66 25.00
N GLN A 83 -36.26 28.38 25.24
CA GLN A 83 -37.51 27.94 25.89
C GLN A 83 -37.53 28.27 27.38
N SER A 84 -36.37 28.22 28.06
CA SER A 84 -36.22 28.61 29.46
C SER A 84 -36.31 30.13 29.73
N GLN A 85 -36.31 30.99 28.70
CA GLN A 85 -36.37 32.45 28.84
C GLN A 85 -37.78 33.04 28.87
N TRP A 86 -38.84 32.22 28.74
CA TRP A 86 -40.20 32.74 28.83
C TRP A 86 -40.58 33.09 30.28
N PRO A 87 -41.05 34.32 30.58
CA PRO A 87 -41.44 34.68 31.93
C PRO A 87 -42.62 33.82 32.36
N SER A 88 -42.37 32.88 33.27
CA SER A 88 -43.41 32.00 33.77
C SER A 88 -44.42 32.82 34.58
N MET A 89 -45.65 32.97 34.09
CA MET A 89 -46.76 33.42 34.93
C MET A 89 -46.97 32.42 36.09
N PRO A 90 -47.30 32.89 37.31
CA PRO A 90 -47.43 32.01 38.45
C PRO A 90 -48.77 31.28 38.36
N SER A 91 -48.72 29.96 38.29
CA SER A 91 -49.82 29.11 38.73
C SER A 91 -49.25 27.88 39.40
N SER A 92 -49.89 27.57 40.51
CA SER A 92 -49.49 26.80 41.69
C SER A 92 -49.31 25.29 41.42
N ALA A 93 -48.35 24.69 42.15
CA ALA A 93 -48.25 23.28 42.55
C ALA A 93 -47.96 22.16 41.51
N ALA A 94 -47.78 22.43 40.21
CA ALA A 94 -47.42 21.39 39.21
C ALA A 94 -46.01 21.55 38.61
N LYS A 95 -45.17 22.45 39.15
CA LYS A 95 -43.92 22.91 38.48
C LYS A 95 -42.62 22.29 38.99
N ASP A 96 -42.64 21.56 40.10
CA ASP A 96 -41.39 21.09 40.71
C ASP A 96 -40.84 19.82 40.02
N ASP A 97 -41.70 18.87 39.64
CA ASP A 97 -41.27 17.66 38.91
C ASP A 97 -40.79 17.95 37.47
N ALA A 98 -41.43 18.90 36.78
CA ALA A 98 -41.08 19.26 35.40
C ALA A 98 -39.72 19.99 35.29
N LYS A 99 -39.33 20.73 36.34
CA LYS A 99 -38.05 21.45 36.39
C LYS A 99 -36.86 20.53 36.69
N GLU A 100 -37.04 19.49 37.50
CA GLU A 100 -36.00 18.48 37.74
C GLU A 100 -35.74 17.61 36.49
N GLU A 101 -36.79 17.25 35.75
CA GLU A 101 -36.69 16.50 34.49
C GLU A 101 -36.02 17.31 33.36
N GLU A 102 -36.29 18.62 33.30
CA GLU A 102 -35.63 19.53 32.36
C GLU A 102 -34.16 19.76 32.71
N GLY A 103 -33.85 19.94 34.00
CA GLY A 103 -32.47 20.10 34.48
C GLY A 103 -31.60 18.88 34.18
N THR A 104 -32.13 17.67 34.37
CA THR A 104 -31.44 16.40 34.07
C THR A 104 -31.24 16.18 32.57
N LYS A 105 -32.20 16.56 31.72
CA LYS A 105 -32.05 16.51 30.25
C LYS A 105 -30.94 17.46 29.76
N LEU A 106 -30.86 18.68 30.31
CA LEU A 106 -29.84 19.65 29.94
C LEU A 106 -28.41 19.19 30.31
N THR A 107 -28.22 18.65 31.51
CA THR A 107 -26.91 18.09 31.91
C THR A 107 -26.52 16.90 31.06
N ALA A 108 -27.47 16.01 30.74
CA ALA A 108 -27.22 14.88 29.85
C ALA A 108 -26.78 15.33 28.44
N MET A 109 -27.46 16.32 27.84
CA MET A 109 -27.09 16.86 26.53
C MET A 109 -25.71 17.52 26.51
N LYS A 110 -25.36 18.28 27.55
CA LYS A 110 -24.03 18.89 27.68
C LYS A 110 -22.93 17.84 27.85
N GLU A 111 -23.20 16.79 28.61
CA GLU A 111 -22.23 15.72 28.81
C GLU A 111 -22.06 14.88 27.54
N GLU A 112 -23.14 14.59 26.82
CA GLU A 112 -23.08 13.94 25.52
C GLU A 112 -22.26 14.77 24.53
N LEU A 113 -22.47 16.09 24.47
CA LEU A 113 -21.71 16.98 23.59
C LEU A 113 -20.20 16.89 23.86
N LYS A 114 -19.77 16.87 25.13
CA LYS A 114 -18.36 16.70 25.49
C LYS A 114 -17.81 15.36 25.02
N VAL A 115 -18.56 14.27 25.25
CA VAL A 115 -18.13 12.92 24.85
C VAL A 115 -17.99 12.82 23.33
N VAL A 116 -18.96 13.34 22.57
CA VAL A 116 -18.93 13.31 21.11
C VAL A 116 -17.81 14.22 20.56
N ALA A 117 -17.56 15.38 21.17
CA ALA A 117 -16.46 16.27 20.80
C ALA A 117 -15.09 15.61 21.05
N ALA A 118 -14.89 14.98 22.20
CA ALA A 118 -13.66 14.24 22.49
C ALA A 118 -13.45 13.05 21.53
N ALA A 119 -14.54 12.34 21.20
CA ALA A 119 -14.49 11.25 20.21
C ALA A 119 -14.14 11.77 18.80
N LYS A 120 -14.63 12.96 18.42
CA LYS A 120 -14.26 13.61 17.16
C LYS A 120 -12.77 13.93 17.11
N GLU A 121 -12.21 14.57 18.15
CA GLU A 121 -10.77 14.89 18.20
C GLU A 121 -9.90 13.64 18.09
N ALA A 122 -10.28 12.55 18.78
CA ALA A 122 -9.59 11.27 18.69
C ALA A 122 -9.66 10.68 17.27
N LEU A 123 -10.81 10.81 16.59
CA LEU A 123 -10.97 10.39 15.19
C LEU A 123 -10.13 11.24 14.23
N GLU A 124 -10.05 12.55 14.43
CA GLU A 124 -9.21 13.47 13.64
C GLU A 124 -7.73 13.11 13.76
N ALA A 125 -7.25 12.84 14.97
CA ALA A 125 -5.88 12.38 15.20
C ALA A 125 -5.60 11.03 14.52
N LYS A 126 -6.53 10.08 14.62
CA LYS A 126 -6.43 8.77 13.95
C LYS A 126 -6.42 8.90 12.42
N LEU A 127 -7.17 9.84 11.88
CA LEU A 127 -7.21 10.12 10.44
C LEU A 127 -5.86 10.62 9.94
N ALA A 128 -5.29 11.62 10.63
CA ALA A 128 -3.96 12.15 10.30
C ALA A 128 -2.87 11.06 10.35
N MET A 129 -2.92 10.16 11.34
CA MET A 129 -1.98 9.02 11.41
C MET A 129 -2.19 8.03 10.26
N SER A 130 -3.44 7.75 9.90
CA SER A 130 -3.77 6.83 8.80
C SER A 130 -3.34 7.38 7.44
N ASP A 131 -3.47 8.69 7.22
CA ASP A 131 -2.98 9.35 5.99
C ASP A 131 -1.45 9.24 5.88
N ALA A 132 -0.71 9.51 6.95
CA ALA A 132 0.74 9.32 6.97
C ALA A 132 1.16 7.86 6.70
N ALA A 133 0.41 6.90 7.25
CA ALA A 133 0.64 5.47 6.99
C ALA A 133 0.36 5.11 5.52
N LEU A 134 -0.67 5.70 4.91
CA LEU A 134 -0.99 5.51 3.49
C LEU A 134 0.13 6.06 2.59
N ASP A 135 0.66 7.24 2.89
CA ASP A 135 1.77 7.84 2.16
C ASP A 135 3.05 7.00 2.25
N ALA A 136 3.39 6.48 3.43
CA ALA A 136 4.51 5.58 3.61
C ALA A 136 4.33 4.27 2.80
N ALA A 137 3.12 3.71 2.80
CA ALA A 137 2.81 2.52 2.00
C ALA A 137 2.86 2.81 0.49
N ASN A 138 2.46 4.00 0.04
CA ASN A 138 2.58 4.45 -1.35
C ASN A 138 4.04 4.57 -1.79
N LEU A 139 4.89 5.15 -0.94
CA LEU A 139 6.32 5.28 -1.21
C LEU A 139 6.98 3.90 -1.37
N LYS A 140 6.75 2.99 -0.40
CA LYS A 140 7.29 1.63 -0.43
C LYS A 140 6.83 0.86 -1.66
N ALA A 141 5.56 0.99 -2.06
CA ALA A 141 5.05 0.34 -3.27
C ALA A 141 5.77 0.84 -4.54
N ARG A 142 6.03 2.14 -4.66
CA ARG A 142 6.78 2.72 -5.78
C ARG A 142 8.22 2.23 -5.84
N GLU A 143 8.90 2.19 -4.68
CA GLU A 143 10.27 1.67 -4.58
C GLU A 143 10.33 0.21 -5.04
N MET A 144 9.42 -0.64 -4.56
CA MET A 144 9.36 -2.06 -4.94
C MET A 144 9.04 -2.24 -6.43
N GLN A 145 8.15 -1.41 -6.99
CA GLN A 145 7.85 -1.42 -8.42
C GLN A 145 9.07 -1.04 -9.27
N GLY A 146 9.85 -0.04 -8.85
CA GLY A 146 11.09 0.34 -9.52
C GLY A 146 12.15 -0.76 -9.49
N LEU A 147 12.32 -1.42 -8.32
CA LEU A 147 13.24 -2.55 -8.18
C LEU A 147 12.81 -3.75 -9.05
N LEU A 148 11.50 -4.01 -9.14
CA LEU A 148 10.98 -5.07 -9.98
C LEU A 148 11.27 -4.80 -11.46
N GLN A 149 11.02 -3.57 -11.94
CA GLN A 149 11.31 -3.18 -13.33
C GLN A 149 12.80 -3.31 -13.66
N ALA A 150 13.68 -2.86 -12.76
CA ALA A 150 15.12 -3.00 -12.93
C ALA A 150 15.54 -4.48 -13.03
N SER A 151 15.01 -5.33 -12.13
CA SER A 151 15.27 -6.77 -12.14
C SER A 151 14.74 -7.47 -13.41
N GLU A 152 13.57 -7.06 -13.90
CA GLU A 152 13.02 -7.58 -15.15
C GLU A 152 13.87 -7.19 -16.37
N GLN A 153 14.38 -5.96 -16.39
CA GLN A 153 15.28 -5.48 -17.44
C GLN A 153 16.63 -6.21 -17.43
N GLU A 154 17.24 -6.40 -16.25
CA GLU A 154 18.46 -7.20 -16.10
C GLU A 154 18.26 -8.63 -16.60
N ARG A 155 17.12 -9.24 -16.25
CA ARG A 155 16.76 -10.59 -16.71
C ARG A 155 16.63 -10.65 -18.23
N GLU A 156 16.03 -9.64 -18.86
CA GLU A 156 15.90 -9.57 -20.32
C GLU A 156 17.27 -9.50 -20.99
N VAL A 157 18.18 -8.69 -20.48
CA VAL A 157 19.57 -8.59 -20.99
C VAL A 157 20.29 -9.95 -20.87
N LEU A 158 20.21 -10.60 -19.71
CA LEU A 158 20.82 -11.93 -19.50
C LEU A 158 20.25 -12.98 -20.46
N MET A 159 18.94 -12.94 -20.73
CA MET A 159 18.30 -13.85 -21.68
C MET A 159 18.77 -13.61 -23.12
N GLN A 160 18.87 -12.34 -23.55
CA GLN A 160 19.40 -12.01 -24.87
C GLN A 160 20.87 -12.45 -25.02
N GLN A 161 21.69 -12.27 -23.97
CA GLN A 161 23.08 -12.74 -23.96
C GLN A 161 23.17 -14.27 -24.06
N ALA A 162 22.31 -15.00 -23.35
CA ALA A 162 22.26 -16.46 -23.43
C ALA A 162 21.91 -16.95 -24.85
N VAL A 163 20.87 -16.36 -25.46
CA VAL A 163 20.47 -16.67 -26.85
C VAL A 163 21.60 -16.36 -27.83
N GLN A 164 22.25 -15.21 -27.71
CA GLN A 164 23.36 -14.84 -28.59
C GLN A 164 24.54 -15.80 -28.44
N GLN A 165 24.86 -16.25 -27.22
CA GLN A 165 25.91 -17.24 -26.99
C GLN A 165 25.55 -18.61 -27.61
N GLU A 166 24.31 -19.05 -27.48
CA GLU A 166 23.85 -20.31 -28.09
C GLU A 166 23.93 -20.26 -29.62
N LEU A 167 23.49 -19.15 -30.23
CA LEU A 167 23.59 -18.92 -31.67
C LEU A 167 25.05 -18.91 -32.15
N ASN A 168 25.94 -18.21 -31.43
CA ASN A 168 27.37 -18.18 -31.72
C ASN A 168 28.00 -19.58 -31.60
N GLY A 169 27.60 -20.36 -30.59
CA GLY A 169 28.05 -21.74 -30.41
C GLY A 169 27.56 -22.68 -31.53
N LYS A 170 26.31 -22.51 -32.00
CA LYS A 170 25.76 -23.25 -33.15
C LYS A 170 26.47 -22.89 -34.45
N ALA A 171 26.66 -21.61 -34.74
CA ALA A 171 27.37 -21.14 -35.94
C ALA A 171 28.80 -21.71 -35.99
N LYS A 172 29.51 -21.67 -34.87
CA LYS A 172 30.83 -22.29 -34.71
C LYS A 172 30.82 -23.78 -35.06
N ARG A 173 29.92 -24.57 -34.47
CA ARG A 173 29.80 -26.01 -34.75
C ARG A 173 29.52 -26.32 -36.23
N LEU A 174 28.67 -25.52 -36.88
CA LEU A 174 28.35 -25.68 -38.30
C LEU A 174 29.55 -25.35 -39.20
N CYS A 175 30.29 -24.27 -38.93
CA CYS A 175 31.50 -23.92 -39.67
C CYS A 175 32.58 -25.00 -39.58
N SER A 176 32.74 -25.62 -38.40
CA SER A 176 33.70 -26.72 -38.23
C SER A 176 33.29 -27.97 -38.99
N ALA A 177 32.00 -28.35 -38.97
CA ALA A 177 31.50 -29.49 -39.73
C ALA A 177 31.72 -29.32 -41.25
N ALA A 178 31.54 -28.09 -41.75
CA ALA A 178 31.77 -27.74 -43.15
C ALA A 178 33.27 -27.72 -43.54
N GLN A 179 34.20 -27.50 -42.61
CA GLN A 179 35.65 -27.54 -42.87
C GLN A 179 36.26 -28.94 -42.81
N SER A 180 35.57 -29.88 -42.17
CA SER A 180 35.97 -31.30 -42.07
C SER A 180 35.34 -32.19 -43.15
N SER A 181 34.55 -31.61 -44.07
CA SER A 181 33.92 -32.28 -45.22
C SER A 181 34.64 -31.88 -46.51
#